data_AF-A0A8H4USX9-F1
#
_entry.id   AF-A0A8H4USX9-F1
#
_cell.length_a   1.000
_cell.length_b   1.000
_cell.length_c   1.000
_cell.angle_alpha   90.00
_cell.angle_beta   90.00
_cell.angle_gamma   90.00
#
_symmetry.space_group_name_H-M   'P 1'
#
loop_
_entity.id
_entity.type
_entity.pdbx_description
1 polymer ?
#
loop_
_entity_poly.entity_id
_entity_poly.type
_entity_poly.pdbx_seq_one_letter_code
_entity_poly.pdbx_strand_id
1 'polypeptide(L)'
;MILVGRIVAGWAVGILSMSVPVYQAECAHPKSRGLIVGLAQQMIGVGFIVSTWIGYGSLHAPDTSQVQWRFPLAFQALPAMMLCVGMFWLPESPRHLIEKQQDDEALKVLSRLHYDGTNDEWIQ
;
A
#
# COMPACT_ATOMS: atom_id res chain seq x y z
N MET A 1 -11.78 -21.18 -12.88
CA MET A 1 -10.47 -20.77 -12.34
C MET A 1 -10.26 -19.26 -12.36
N ILE A 2 -10.38 -18.57 -13.50
CA ILE A 2 -10.22 -17.10 -13.56
C ILE A 2 -11.23 -16.35 -12.67
N LEU A 3 -12.52 -16.73 -12.69
CA LEU A 3 -13.56 -16.10 -11.87
C LEU A 3 -13.26 -16.17 -10.35
N VAL A 4 -12.86 -17.35 -9.86
CA VAL A 4 -12.46 -17.54 -8.45
C VAL A 4 -11.26 -16.65 -8.11
N GLY A 5 -10.24 -16.61 -8.98
CA GLY A 5 -9.10 -15.73 -8.80
C GLY A 5 -9.46 -14.24 -8.74
N ARG A 6 -10.44 -13.79 -9.55
CA ARG A 6 -10.93 -12.40 -9.50
C ARG A 6 -11.71 -12.09 -8.23
N ILE A 7 -12.49 -13.04 -7.71
CA ILE A 7 -13.21 -12.87 -6.44
C ILE A 7 -12.21 -12.70 -5.29
N VAL A 8 -11.21 -13.59 -5.21
CA VAL A 8 -10.17 -13.51 -4.17
C VAL A 8 -9.36 -12.22 -4.30
N ALA A 9 -8.96 -11.84 -5.52
CA ALA A 9 -8.22 -10.60 -5.75
C ALA A 9 -9.06 -9.37 -5.40
N GLY A 10 -10.35 -9.34 -5.75
CA GLY A 10 -11.26 -8.25 -5.38
C GLY A 10 -11.41 -8.10 -3.87
N TRP A 11 -11.49 -9.23 -3.16
CA TRP A 11 -11.59 -9.22 -1.70
C TRP A 11 -10.31 -8.71 -1.03
N ALA A 12 -9.14 -9.15 -1.53
CA ALA A 12 -7.85 -8.66 -1.07
C ALA A 12 -7.70 -7.15 -1.31
N VAL A 13 -8.06 -6.65 -2.50
CA VAL A 13 -8.03 -5.22 -2.82
C VAL A 13 -8.98 -4.41 -1.94
N GLY A 14 -10.15 -4.96 -1.60
CA GLY A 14 -11.10 -4.32 -0.70
C GLY A 14 -10.51 -4.09 0.70
N ILE A 15 -9.88 -5.11 1.27
CA ILE A 15 -9.21 -5.02 2.58
C ILE A 15 -8.06 -4.01 2.51
N LEU A 16 -7.21 -4.10 1.48
CA LEU A 16 -6.08 -3.18 1.29
C LEU A 16 -6.53 -1.72 1.16
N SER A 17 -7.61 -1.46 0.41
CA SER A 17 -8.15 -0.12 0.19
C SER A 17 -8.63 0.54 1.50
N MET A 18 -9.07 -0.25 2.47
CA MET A 18 -9.46 0.25 3.79
C MET A 18 -8.27 0.38 4.74
N SER A 19 -7.39 -0.64 4.80
CA SER A 19 -6.29 -0.69 5.77
C SER A 19 -5.16 0.30 5.47
N VAL A 20 -4.80 0.48 4.19
CA VAL A 20 -3.67 1.35 3.79
C VAL A 20 -3.86 2.82 4.20
N PRO A 21 -4.99 3.50 3.90
CA PRO A 21 -5.16 4.89 4.30
C PRO A 21 -5.29 5.05 5.81
N VAL A 22 -5.82 4.06 6.54
CA VAL A 22 -5.86 4.06 8.01
C VAL A 22 -4.46 3.99 8.59
N TYR A 23 -3.64 3.04 8.14
CA TYR A 23 -2.25 2.91 8.55
C TYR A 23 -1.44 4.20 8.27
N GLN A 24 -1.58 4.76 7.07
CA GLN A 24 -0.90 6.02 6.73
C GLN A 24 -1.37 7.19 7.57
N ALA A 25 -2.67 7.25 7.90
CA ALA A 25 -3.24 8.27 8.75
C ALA A 25 -2.76 8.18 10.21
N GLU A 26 -2.47 6.98 10.70
CA GLU A 26 -1.93 6.74 12.04
C GLU A 26 -0.42 7.01 12.13
N CYS A 27 0.29 6.82 11.02
CA CYS A 27 1.73 7.08 10.93
C CYS A 27 2.06 8.54 10.55
N ALA A 28 1.13 9.28 9.93
CA ALA A 28 1.39 10.62 9.45
C ALA A 28 1.36 11.69 10.55
N HIS A 29 2.30 12.63 10.48
CA HIS A 29 2.27 13.82 11.32
C HIS A 29 0.98 14.64 11.07
N PRO A 30 0.31 15.18 12.11
CA PRO A 30 -0.99 15.85 11.98
C PRO A 30 -1.06 16.95 10.91
N LYS A 31 0.03 17.72 10.75
CA LYS A 31 0.14 18.81 9.75
C LYS A 31 0.16 18.33 8.29
N SER A 32 0.68 17.13 8.01
CA SER A 32 0.87 16.61 6.64
C SER A 32 0.01 15.38 6.32
N ARG A 33 -0.81 14.91 7.26
CA ARG A 33 -1.70 13.75 7.10
C ARG A 33 -2.57 13.81 5.85
N GLY A 34 -3.16 14.97 5.56
CA GLY A 34 -3.99 15.15 4.35
C GLY A 34 -3.20 14.95 3.05
N LEU A 35 -1.93 15.39 3.03
CA LEU A 35 -1.05 15.23 1.88
C LEU A 35 -0.63 13.77 1.70
N ILE A 36 -0.26 13.08 2.79
CA ILE A 36 0.16 11.66 2.73
C ILE A 36 -1.00 10.77 2.24
N VAL A 37 -2.21 10.95 2.79
CA VAL A 37 -3.39 10.20 2.36
C VAL A 37 -3.78 10.57 0.91
N GLY A 38 -3.67 11.84 0.52
CA GLY A 38 -3.90 12.28 -0.84
C GLY A 38 -2.92 11.69 -1.85
N LEU A 39 -1.64 11.56 -1.48
CA LEU A 39 -0.63 10.90 -2.31
C LEU A 39 -0.94 9.42 -2.55
N ALA A 40 -1.48 8.70 -1.56
CA ALA A 40 -1.91 7.33 -1.76
C ALA A 40 -3.03 7.21 -2.79
N GLN A 41 -4.03 8.11 -2.74
CA GLN A 41 -5.07 8.17 -3.76
C GLN A 41 -4.49 8.49 -5.15
N GLN A 42 -3.51 9.39 -5.22
CA GLN A 42 -2.83 9.73 -6.47
C GLN A 42 -2.06 8.53 -7.04
N MET A 43 -1.42 7.72 -6.19
CA MET A 43 -0.73 6.50 -6.62
C MET A 43 -1.67 5.47 -7.25
N ILE A 44 -2.92 5.39 -6.79
CA ILE A 44 -3.95 4.57 -7.45
C ILE A 44 -4.18 5.06 -8.89
N GLY A 45 -4.29 6.38 -9.09
CA GLY A 45 -4.43 6.99 -10.41
C GLY A 45 -3.24 6.70 -11.34
N VAL A 46 -2.01 6.78 -10.82
CA VAL A 46 -0.80 6.40 -11.57
C VAL A 46 -0.85 4.92 -11.95
N GLY A 47 -1.29 4.05 -11.04
CA GLY A 47 -1.48 2.62 -11.32
C GLY A 47 -2.46 2.36 -12.46
N PHE A 48 -3.57 3.11 -12.52
CA PHE A 48 -4.53 3.02 -13.63
C PHE A 48 -3.91 3.43 -14.97
N ILE A 49 -3.10 4.49 -14.99
CA ILE A 49 -2.39 4.94 -16.20
C ILE A 49 -1.45 3.84 -16.68
N VAL A 50 -0.61 3.31 -15.79
CA VAL A 50 0.33 2.22 -16.11
C VAL A 50 -0.40 0.97 -16.62
N SER A 51 -1.49 0.57 -15.96
CA SER A 51 -2.32 -0.55 -16.40
C SER A 51 -2.89 -0.33 -17.81
N THR A 52 -3.27 0.89 -18.14
CA THR A 52 -3.83 1.23 -19.46
C THR A 52 -2.75 1.16 -20.55
N TRP A 53 -1.56 1.67 -20.28
CA TRP A 53 -0.41 1.57 -21.19
C TRP A 53 0.04 0.12 -21.43
N ILE A 54 0.03 -0.71 -20.39
CA ILE A 54 0.33 -2.14 -20.52
C ILE A 54 -0.74 -2.86 -21.34
N GLY A 55 -2.02 -2.52 -21.13
CA GLY A 55 -3.11 -3.01 -21.97
C GLY A 55 -2.92 -2.64 -23.44
N TYR A 56 -2.55 -1.38 -23.71
CA TYR A 56 -2.25 -0.89 -25.06
C TYR A 56 -1.02 -1.57 -25.70
N GLY A 57 0.05 -1.80 -24.94
CA GLY A 57 1.22 -2.53 -25.41
C GLY A 57 0.89 -3.99 -25.72
N SER A 58 0.01 -4.60 -24.93
CA SER A 58 -0.44 -5.98 -25.14
C SER A 58 -1.29 -6.14 -26.41
N LEU A 59 -1.97 -5.08 -26.87
CA LEU A 59 -2.71 -5.05 -28.15
C LEU A 59 -1.80 -5.12 -29.39
N HIS A 60 -0.52 -4.78 -29.28
CA HIS A 60 0.45 -4.92 -30.38
C HIS A 60 1.05 -6.33 -30.48
N ALA A 61 0.71 -7.24 -29.56
CA ALA A 61 1.12 -8.64 -29.64
C ALA A 61 0.30 -9.39 -30.71
N PRO A 62 0.86 -10.40 -31.38
CA PRO A 62 0.15 -11.17 -32.40
C PRO A 62 -1.14 -11.80 -31.84
N ASP A 63 -2.27 -11.69 -32.55
CA ASP A 63 -3.59 -12.21 -32.15
C ASP A 63 -3.60 -13.72 -31.86
N THR A 64 -2.61 -14.45 -32.36
CA THR A 64 -2.41 -15.90 -32.14
C THR A 64 -1.75 -16.22 -30.79
N SER A 65 -1.25 -15.23 -30.06
CA SER A 65 -0.47 -15.44 -28.84
C SER A 65 -1.31 -15.23 -27.59
N GLN A 66 -1.45 -16.27 -26.76
CA GLN A 66 -2.10 -16.19 -25.44
C GLN A 66 -1.44 -15.17 -24.49
N VAL A 67 -0.30 -14.61 -24.87
CA VAL A 67 0.42 -13.56 -24.14
C VAL A 67 -0.41 -12.30 -23.99
N GLN A 68 -1.32 -11.99 -24.93
CA GLN A 68 -2.12 -10.75 -24.96
C GLN A 68 -2.96 -10.53 -23.69
N TRP A 69 -3.57 -11.59 -23.13
CA TRP A 69 -4.39 -11.48 -21.91
C TRP A 69 -3.66 -11.97 -20.65
N ARG A 70 -2.63 -12.83 -20.81
CA ARG A 70 -1.86 -13.38 -19.68
C ARG A 70 -0.81 -12.41 -19.18
N PHE A 71 -0.20 -11.61 -20.05
CA PHE A 71 0.86 -10.67 -19.66
C PHE A 71 0.36 -9.57 -18.72
N PRO A 72 -0.75 -8.86 -18.99
CA PRO A 72 -1.28 -7.87 -18.05
C PRO A 72 -1.66 -8.50 -16.70
N LEU A 73 -2.21 -9.72 -16.72
CA LEU A 73 -2.60 -10.45 -15.52
C LEU A 73 -1.41 -10.96 -14.69
N ALA A 74 -0.27 -11.25 -15.33
CA ALA A 74 0.97 -11.59 -14.66
C ALA A 74 1.68 -10.33 -14.13
N PHE A 75 1.61 -9.22 -14.86
CA PHE A 75 2.28 -7.98 -14.48
C PHE A 75 1.79 -7.41 -13.14
N GLN A 76 0.49 -7.50 -12.84
CA GLN A 76 -0.06 -7.09 -11.53
C GLN A 76 0.57 -7.83 -10.34
N ALA A 77 1.18 -9.02 -10.54
CA ALA A 77 1.88 -9.72 -9.48
C ALA A 77 3.19 -9.02 -9.05
N LEU A 78 3.83 -8.27 -9.95
CA LEU A 78 5.07 -7.55 -9.67
C LEU A 78 4.91 -6.48 -8.58
N PRO A 79 3.98 -5.50 -8.69
CA PRO A 79 3.77 -4.53 -7.62
C PRO A 79 3.22 -5.18 -6.34
N ALA A 80 2.43 -6.26 -6.45
CA ALA A 80 1.97 -7.01 -5.28
C ALA A 80 3.14 -7.66 -4.51
N MET A 81 4.08 -8.28 -5.20
CA MET A 81 5.30 -8.82 -4.58
C MET A 81 6.18 -7.72 -3.98
N MET A 82 6.34 -6.59 -4.68
CA MET A 82 7.06 -5.44 -4.15
C MET A 82 6.46 -4.94 -2.83
N LEU A 83 5.13 -4.87 -2.75
CA LEU A 83 4.42 -4.49 -1.53
C LEU A 83 4.57 -5.54 -0.43
N CYS A 84 4.48 -6.84 -0.75
CA CYS A 84 4.72 -7.92 0.21
C CYS A 84 6.14 -7.87 0.80
N VAL A 85 7.16 -7.62 -0.02
CA VAL A 85 8.54 -7.47 0.45
C VAL A 85 8.69 -6.18 1.25
N GLY A 86 8.08 -5.08 0.79
CA GLY A 86 8.09 -3.80 1.47
C GLY A 86 7.57 -3.89 2.91
N MET A 87 6.47 -4.62 3.13
CA MET A 87 5.84 -4.78 4.45
C MET A 87 6.79 -5.27 5.55
N PHE A 88 7.86 -6.01 5.24
CA PHE A 88 8.83 -6.44 6.26
C PHE A 88 9.65 -5.29 6.86
N TRP A 89 9.74 -4.14 6.18
CA TRP A 89 10.47 -2.96 6.65
C TRP A 89 9.58 -1.86 7.25
N LEU A 90 8.25 -1.94 7.07
CA LEU A 90 7.35 -0.94 7.65
C LEU A 90 7.16 -1.21 9.15
N PRO A 91 7.25 -0.18 10.01
CA PRO A 91 6.91 -0.34 11.42
C PRO A 91 5.41 -0.61 11.60
N GLU A 92 5.00 -1.29 12.67
CA GLU A 92 3.58 -1.40 13.01
C GLU A 92 3.01 -0.01 13.39
N SER A 93 1.71 0.21 13.20
CA SER A 93 1.13 1.52 13.53
C SER A 93 1.17 1.74 15.05
N PRO A 94 1.60 2.94 15.52
CA PRO A 94 1.69 3.23 16.96
C PRO A 94 0.38 2.98 17.70
N ARG A 95 -0.76 3.29 17.05
CA ARG A 95 -2.09 3.15 17.62
C ARG A 95 -2.50 1.69 17.81
N HIS A 96 -2.13 0.81 16.87
CA HIS A 96 -2.36 -0.63 16.98
C HIS A 96 -1.52 -1.27 18.10
N LEU A 97 -0.28 -0.82 18.28
CA LEU A 97 0.59 -1.27 19.36
C LEU A 97 0.03 -0.90 20.75
N ILE A 98 -0.54 0.31 20.90
CA ILE A 98 -1.23 0.73 22.14
C ILE A 98 -2.47 -0.14 22.40
N GLU A 99 -3.26 -0.45 21.37
CA GLU A 99 -4.44 -1.31 21.53
C GLU A 99 -4.08 -2.74 21.99
N LYS A 100 -2.90 -3.23 21.58
CA LYS A 100 -2.33 -4.51 22.03
C LYS A 100 -1.65 -4.45 23.42
N GLN A 101 -1.69 -3.32 24.11
CA GLN A 101 -0.98 -3.09 25.40
C GLN A 101 0.54 -3.21 25.28
N GLN A 102 1.11 -2.90 24.11
CA GLN A 102 2.55 -2.88 23.83
C GLN A 102 3.08 -1.44 23.81
N ASP A 103 2.88 -0.72 24.92
CA ASP A 103 3.13 0.73 25.01
C ASP A 103 4.62 1.08 24.77
N ASP A 104 5.54 0.23 25.24
CA ASP A 104 6.99 0.41 25.04
C ASP A 104 7.40 0.35 23.55
N GLU A 105 6.76 -0.51 22.76
CA GLU A 105 7.02 -0.60 21.32
C GLU A 105 6.35 0.54 20.57
N ALA A 106 5.15 0.94 21.00
CA ALA A 106 4.44 2.09 20.44
C ALA A 106 5.27 3.37 20.58
N LEU A 107 5.87 3.61 21.76
CA LEU A 107 6.75 4.76 22.01
C LEU A 107 8.02 4.72 21.15
N LYS A 108 8.63 3.54 20.94
CA LYS A 108 9.78 3.39 20.02
C LYS A 108 9.44 3.70 18.58
N VAL A 109 8.27 3.27 18.09
CA VAL A 109 7.83 3.60 16.74
C VAL A 109 7.46 5.08 16.64
N LEU A 110 6.76 5.63 17.64
CA LEU A 110 6.34 7.02 17.67
C LEU A 110 7.55 7.96 17.67
N SER A 111 8.54 7.70 18.52
CA SER A 111 9.82 8.43 18.52
C SER A 111 10.53 8.30 17.18
N ARG A 112 10.66 7.10 16.60
CA ARG A 112 11.29 6.94 15.28
C ARG A 112 10.59 7.74 14.16
N LEU A 113 9.28 7.94 14.28
CA LEU A 113 8.44 8.54 13.25
C LEU A 113 8.24 10.06 13.41
N HIS A 114 8.24 10.56 14.64
CA HIS A 114 7.89 11.95 14.97
C HIS A 114 8.97 12.71 15.78
N TYR A 115 10.10 12.08 16.13
CA TYR A 115 11.16 12.74 16.85
C TYR A 115 11.93 13.73 15.96
N ASP A 116 11.83 15.02 16.31
CA ASP A 116 12.51 16.14 15.63
C ASP A 116 13.64 16.72 16.49
N GLY A 117 14.21 15.93 17.42
CA GLY A 117 15.35 16.33 18.27
C GLY A 117 15.05 17.29 19.43
N THR A 118 13.85 17.89 19.48
CA THR A 118 13.46 18.88 20.51
C THR A 118 12.10 18.59 21.17
N ASN A 119 11.42 17.51 20.81
CA ASN A 119 10.03 17.21 21.19
C ASN A 119 9.87 16.08 22.23
N ASP A 120 10.88 15.84 23.07
CA ASP A 120 10.85 14.80 24.12
C ASP A 120 9.68 14.98 25.11
N GLU A 121 9.24 16.22 25.37
CA GLU A 121 8.10 16.51 26.26
C GLU A 121 6.74 16.04 25.71
N TRP A 122 6.61 15.88 24.40
CA TRP A 122 5.35 15.45 23.75
C TRP A 122 5.31 13.94 23.45
N ILE A 123 6.43 13.23 23.59
CA ILE A 123 6.61 11.81 23.25
C ILE A 123 6.72 10.94 24.53
N GLN A 124 6.03 11.34 25.61
CA GLN A 124 5.95 10.56 26.86
C GLN A 124 4.79 9.56 26.86
#